data_AF-A0ABD0NN94-F1
#
_entry.id   AF-A0ABD0NN94-F1
#
_cell.length_a   1.000
_cell.length_b   1.000
_cell.length_c   1.000
_cell.angle_alpha   90.00
_cell.angle_beta   90.00
_cell.angle_gamma   90.00
#
_symmetry.space_group_name_H-M   'P 1'
#
loop_
_entity.id
_entity.type
_entity.pdbx_description
1 polymer ?
#
loop_
_entity_poly.entity_id
_entity_poly.type
_entity_poly.pdbx_seq_one_letter_code
_entity_poly.pdbx_strand_id
1 'polypeptide(L)' 'LDEADRILDMGFADTLNAIVENLPKTRQTLLFSATQTKSVKDLARLSLKDPEYVWVHEQAKFR' A
#
# COMPACT_ATOMS: atom_id res chain seq x y z
N LEU A 1 -3.88 -3.30 4.95
CA LEU A 1 -3.82 -3.76 3.55
C LEU A 1 -2.81 -4.88 3.52
N ASP A 2 -3.29 -6.10 3.61
CA ASP A 2 -2.43 -7.29 3.62
C ASP A 2 -2.28 -7.84 2.21
N GLU A 3 -1.14 -8.44 1.89
CA GLU A 3 -0.77 -8.90 0.53
C GLU A 3 -1.11 -7.88 -0.58
N ALA A 4 -0.70 -6.62 -0.38
CA ALA A 4 -1.13 -5.52 -1.24
C ALA A 4 -0.75 -5.71 -2.72
N ASP A 5 0.40 -6.35 -2.99
CA ASP A 5 0.80 -6.77 -4.33
C ASP A 5 -0.21 -7.74 -4.97
N ARG A 6 -0.64 -8.77 -4.23
CA ARG A 6 -1.65 -9.73 -4.73
C ARG A 6 -3.00 -9.08 -4.99
N ILE A 7 -3.47 -8.21 -4.10
CA ILE A 7 -4.75 -7.51 -4.28
C ILE A 7 -4.72 -6.67 -5.58
N LEU A 8 -3.59 -6.04 -5.87
CA LEU A 8 -3.42 -5.25 -7.09
C LEU A 8 -3.28 -6.12 -8.34
N ASP A 9 -2.58 -7.25 -8.27
CA ASP A 9 -2.49 -8.22 -9.37
C ASP A 9 -3.86 -8.80 -9.75
N MET A 10 -4.77 -8.93 -8.78
CA MET A 10 -6.15 -9.38 -9.01
C MET A 10 -7.05 -8.29 -9.64
N GLY A 11 -6.54 -7.07 -9.84
CA GLY A 11 -7.28 -5.97 -10.46
C GLY A 11 -8.19 -5.21 -9.50
N PHE A 12 -8.02 -5.33 -8.18
CA PHE A 12 -8.86 -4.65 -7.18
C PHE A 12 -8.47 -3.19 -6.90
N ALA A 13 -7.67 -2.55 -7.76
CA ALA A 13 -7.20 -1.19 -7.53
C ALA A 13 -8.37 -0.20 -7.32
N ASP A 14 -9.37 -0.22 -8.20
CA ASP A 14 -10.52 0.67 -8.12
C ASP A 14 -11.39 0.39 -6.89
N THR A 15 -11.56 -0.88 -6.54
CA THR A 15 -12.27 -1.30 -5.33
C THR A 15 -11.58 -0.82 -4.06
N LEU A 16 -10.25 -0.96 -3.99
CA LEU A 16 -9.46 -0.44 -2.88
C LEU A 16 -9.57 1.08 -2.75
N ASN A 17 -9.48 1.81 -3.87
CA ASN A 17 -9.62 3.27 -3.88
C ASN A 17 -10.99 3.69 -3.32
N ALA A 18 -12.07 3.05 -3.80
CA ALA A 18 -13.41 3.32 -3.29
C ALA A 18 -13.55 3.03 -1.78
N ILE A 19 -12.98 1.94 -1.28
CA ILE A 19 -12.96 1.65 0.17
C ILE A 19 -12.21 2.76 0.92
N VAL A 20 -11.00 3.09 0.48
CA VAL A 20 -10.12 4.09 1.10
C VAL A 20 -10.76 5.49 1.15
N GLU A 21 -11.51 5.86 0.10
CA GLU A 21 -12.24 7.12 0.01
C GLU A 21 -13.40 7.22 1.01
N ASN A 22 -14.05 6.09 1.32
CA ASN A 22 -15.15 6.02 2.29
C ASN A 22 -14.69 5.89 3.75
N LEU A 23 -13.38 5.71 3.99
CA LEU A 23 -12.84 5.67 5.34
C LEU A 23 -12.54 7.09 5.87
N PRO A 24 -12.66 7.31 7.20
CA PRO A 24 -12.26 8.57 7.82
C PRO A 24 -10.85 8.98 7.42
N LYS A 25 -10.64 10.27 7.14
CA LYS A 25 -9.31 10.81 6.77
C LYS A 25 -8.28 10.63 7.90
N THR A 26 -8.74 10.71 9.15
CA THR A 26 -7.91 10.45 10.32
C THR A 26 -8.03 8.99 10.71
N ARG A 27 -7.06 8.19 10.28
CA ARG A 27 -6.93 6.77 10.63
C ARG A 27 -5.46 6.37 10.57
N GLN A 28 -5.12 5.30 11.28
CA GLN A 28 -3.86 4.60 11.06
C GLN A 28 -4.05 3.57 9.95
N THR A 29 -3.23 3.64 8.91
CA THR A 29 -3.22 2.65 7.83
C THR A 29 -1.91 1.87 7.88
N LEU A 30 -1.99 0.54 7.83
CA LEU A 30 -0.85 -0.34 7.69
C LEU A 30 -0.95 -1.08 6.35
N LEU A 31 0.17 -1.18 5.64
CA LEU A 31 0.28 -1.86 4.35
C LEU A 31 1.41 -2.88 4.42
N PHE A 32 1.08 -4.14 4.11
CA PHE A 32 2.00 -5.26 4.03
C PHE A 32 2.00 -5.80 2.61
N SER A 33 3.19 -6.08 2.08
CA SER A 33 3.39 -6.56 0.72
C SER A 33 4.65 -7.41 0.67
N ALA A 34 4.62 -8.52 -0.06
CA ALA A 34 5.79 -9.36 -0.24
C ALA A 34 6.78 -8.73 -1.24
N THR A 35 6.25 -8.03 -2.24
CA THR A 35 7.03 -7.37 -3.29
C THR A 35 6.78 -5.87 -3.34
N GLN A 36 7.74 -5.13 -3.89
CA GLN A 36 7.68 -3.68 -4.03
C GLN A 36 7.49 -3.29 -5.50
N THR A 37 6.27 -3.39 -5.99
CA THR A 37 5.90 -2.99 -7.35
C THR A 37 5.58 -1.49 -7.42
N LYS A 38 5.51 -0.94 -8.64
CA LYS A 38 5.06 0.45 -8.85
C LYS A 38 3.64 0.68 -8.34
N SER A 39 2.73 -0.28 -8.59
CA SER A 39 1.34 -0.19 -8.14
C SER A 39 1.21 -0.19 -6.62
N VAL A 40 2.03 -0.98 -5.90
CA VAL A 40 2.09 -0.95 -4.43
C VAL A 40 2.59 0.41 -3.92
N LYS A 41 3.61 1.00 -4.56
CA LYS A 41 4.09 2.35 -4.23
C LYS A 41 3.01 3.41 -4.41
N ASP A 42 2.25 3.33 -5.51
CA ASP A 42 1.18 4.27 -5.80
C ASP A 42 0.02 4.12 -4.80
N LEU A 43 -0.34 2.88 -4.43
CA LEU A 43 -1.32 2.60 -3.37
C LEU A 43 -0.87 3.14 -2.00
N ALA A 44 0.41 2.99 -1.66
CA ALA A 44 0.96 3.52 -0.42
C ALA A 44 0.85 5.05 -0.36
N ARG A 45 1.16 5.76 -1.46
CA ARG A 45 1.03 7.22 -1.55
C ARG A 45 -0.41 7.71 -1.41
N LEU A 46 -1.38 6.93 -1.86
CA LEU A 46 -2.80 7.29 -1.80
C LEU A 46 -3.44 6.96 -0.45
N SER A 47 -3.03 5.85 0.18
CA SER A 47 -3.69 5.31 1.37
C SER A 47 -3.02 5.67 2.71
N LEU A 48 -1.74 6.07 2.69
CA LEU A 48 -0.93 6.39 3.86
C LEU A 48 -0.66 7.90 3.97
N LYS A 49 -0.51 8.38 5.20
CA LYS A 49 -0.07 9.75 5.52
C LYS A 49 1.26 9.66 6.25
N ASP A 50 2.29 10.34 5.74
CA ASP A 50 3.66 10.33 6.27
C ASP A 50 4.15 8.93 6.70
N PRO A 51 4.13 7.93 5.79
CA PRO A 51 4.42 6.56 6.17
C PRO A 51 5.89 6.32 6.48
N GLU A 52 6.11 5.55 7.55
CA GLU A 52 7.37 4.87 7.76
C GLU A 52 7.42 3.60 6.93
N TYR A 53 8.53 3.40 6.23
CA TYR A 53 8.73 2.20 5.45
C TYR A 53 9.75 1.27 6.08
N VAL A 54 9.37 0.00 6.21
CA VAL A 54 10.18 -1.04 6.84
C VAL A 54 10.31 -2.23 5.91
N TRP A 55 11.53 -2.75 5.77
CA TRP A 55 11.87 -3.91 4.94
C TRP A 55 12.79 -4.83 5.70
N VAL A 56 12.64 -6.13 5.48
CA VAL A 56 13.43 -7.15 6.16
C VAL A 56 14.72 -7.53 5.42
N HIS A 57 14.99 -6.93 4.25
CA HIS A 57 16.14 -7.26 3.39
C HIS A 57 17.06 -6.05 3.21
N GLU A 58 18.38 -6.24 3.36
CA GLU A 58 19.39 -5.16 3.37
C GLU A 58 19.45 -4.33 2.06
N GLN A 59 19.03 -4.91 0.93
CA GLN A 59 19.04 -4.26 -0.39
C GLN A 59 17.70 -3.66 -0.82
N ALA A 60 16.62 -3.87 -0.06
CA ALA A 60 15.32 -3.29 -0.36
C ALA A 60 15.28 -1.81 0.11
N LYS A 61 16.11 -0.94 -0.48
CA LYS A 61 16.02 0.49 -0.21
C LYS A 61 14.95 1.11 -1.10
N PHE A 62 14.08 1.93 -0.51
CA PHE A 62 13.18 2.80 -1.27
C PHE A 62 14.02 3.72 -2.15
N ARG A 63 14.01 3.47 -3.45
CA ARG A 63 14.31 4.46 -4.48
C ARG A 63 13.02 5.00 -5.06
#